data_AF-A0A229P0T6-F1
#
_entry.id   AF-A0A229P0T6-F1
#
_cell.length_a   1.000
_cell.length_b   1.000
_cell.length_c   1.000
_cell.angle_alpha   90.00
_cell.angle_beta   90.00
_cell.angle_gamma   90.00
#
_symmetry.space_group_name_H-M   'P 1'
#
loop_
_entity.id
_entity.type
_entity.pdbx_description
1 polymer ?
#
loop_
_entity_poly.entity_id
_entity_poly.type
_entity_poly.pdbx_seq_one_letter_code
_entity_poly.pdbx_strand_id
1 'polypeptide(L)'
;MAEVKLNYEGLVTKAKAIRKQREEFDALLKRIMQTIGGVKEVWSDKAADDFISKVQQSQKEFQKFSEALDGLEKHMTNVSAKYAELSTSVISAQKF
;
A
#
# COMPACT_ATOMS: atom_id res chain seq x y z
N MET A 1 -21.64 -6.13 19.63
CA MET A 1 -21.33 -5.64 18.27
C MET A 1 -20.25 -4.60 18.42
N ALA A 2 -19.11 -4.71 17.73
CA ALA A 2 -18.07 -3.69 17.79
C ALA A 2 -18.68 -2.36 17.30
N GLU A 3 -18.58 -1.32 18.11
CA GLU A 3 -19.10 0.02 17.80
C GLU A 3 -18.29 0.56 16.62
N VAL A 4 -18.83 0.41 15.40
CA VAL A 4 -18.13 0.86 14.22
C VAL A 4 -18.26 2.37 14.15
N LYS A 5 -17.27 3.10 14.68
CA LYS A 5 -17.07 4.53 14.39
C LYS A 5 -16.65 4.70 12.93
N LEU A 6 -17.59 4.48 12.01
CA LEU A 6 -17.40 4.61 10.56
C LEU A 6 -17.51 6.09 10.17
N ASN A 7 -16.38 6.80 10.16
CA ASN A 7 -16.26 8.05 9.42
C ASN A 7 -15.89 7.71 7.97
N TYR A 8 -16.89 7.66 7.09
CA TYR A 8 -16.73 7.24 5.69
C TYR A 8 -15.78 8.16 4.90
N GLU A 9 -15.91 9.48 5.06
CA GLU A 9 -14.98 10.45 4.45
C GLU A 9 -13.56 10.28 5.02
N GLY A 10 -13.46 9.96 6.31
CA GLY A 10 -12.21 9.59 6.97
C GLY A 10 -11.57 8.35 6.36
N LEU A 11 -12.35 7.32 6.04
CA LEU A 11 -11.90 6.10 5.39
C LEU A 11 -11.35 6.35 3.99
N VAL A 12 -12.05 7.11 3.15
CA VAL A 12 -11.57 7.48 1.81
C VAL A 12 -10.29 8.32 1.90
N THR A 13 -10.25 9.26 2.83
CA THR A 13 -9.06 10.11 3.04
C THR A 13 -7.85 9.29 3.46
N LYS A 14 -8.02 8.32 4.37
CA LYS A 14 -6.94 7.43 4.80
C LYS A 14 -6.55 6.42 3.72
N ALA A 15 -7.50 5.92 2.92
CA ALA A 15 -7.19 5.08 1.77
C ALA A 15 -6.29 5.81 0.75
N LYS A 16 -6.64 7.06 0.41
CA LYS A 16 -5.79 7.91 -0.45
C LYS A 16 -4.39 8.13 0.12
N ALA A 17 -4.28 8.33 1.43
CA ALA A 17 -2.98 8.48 2.08
C ALA A 17 -2.13 7.20 1.99
N ILE A 18 -2.74 6.03 2.22
CA ILE A 18 -2.08 4.72 2.10
C ILE A 18 -1.60 4.50 0.66
N ARG A 19 -2.45 4.80 -0.33
CA ARG A 19 -2.07 4.72 -1.75
C ARG A 19 -0.85 5.58 -2.05
N LYS A 20 -0.84 6.84 -1.61
CA LYS A 20 0.28 7.75 -1.83
C LYS A 20 1.56 7.21 -1.18
N GLN A 21 1.47 6.73 0.06
CA GLN A 21 2.62 6.14 0.77
C GLN A 21 3.15 4.89 0.06
N ARG A 22 2.27 4.04 -0.50
CA ARG A 22 2.67 2.90 -1.32
C ARG A 22 3.42 3.35 -2.56
N GLU A 23 2.90 4.33 -3.30
CA GLU A 23 3.55 4.87 -4.50
C GLU A 23 4.95 5.46 -4.17
N GLU A 24 5.08 6.17 -3.06
CA GLU A 24 6.35 6.69 -2.56
C GLU A 24 7.33 5.56 -2.18
N PHE A 25 6.84 4.51 -1.52
CA PHE A 25 7.61 3.32 -1.16
C PHE A 25 8.12 2.56 -2.39
N ASP A 26 7.26 2.29 -3.36
CA ASP A 26 7.63 1.60 -4.61
C ASP A 26 8.68 2.40 -5.39
N ALA A 27 8.51 3.73 -5.46
CA ALA A 27 9.45 4.63 -6.10
C ALA A 27 10.81 4.67 -5.37
N LEU A 28 10.80 4.65 -4.04
CA LEU A 28 12.03 4.58 -3.24
C LEU A 28 12.76 3.26 -3.46
N LEU A 29 12.05 2.13 -3.41
CA LEU A 29 12.63 0.82 -3.67
C LEU A 29 13.25 0.72 -5.05
N LYS A 30 12.56 1.21 -6.08
CA LYS A 30 13.10 1.23 -7.44
C LYS A 30 14.44 1.98 -7.50
N ARG A 31 14.54 3.15 -6.85
CA ARG A 31 15.78 3.94 -6.78
C ARG A 31 16.88 3.20 -6.03
N ILE A 32 16.56 2.57 -4.89
CA ILE A 32 17.52 1.78 -4.11
C ILE A 32 18.08 0.63 -4.97
N MET A 33 17.20 -0.13 -5.65
CA MET A 33 17.61 -1.24 -6.50
C MET A 33 18.49 -0.79 -7.68
N GLN A 34 18.21 0.37 -8.27
CA GLN A 34 19.06 0.97 -9.30
C GLN A 34 20.44 1.31 -8.77
N THR A 35 20.52 1.99 -7.61
CA THR A 35 21.80 2.34 -6.97
C THR A 35 22.61 1.08 -6.66
N ILE A 36 21.98 0.06 -6.08
CA ILE A 36 22.63 -1.23 -5.75
C ILE A 36 23.14 -1.94 -6.99
N GLY A 37 22.40 -1.90 -8.10
CA GLY A 37 22.88 -2.41 -9.39
C GLY A 37 24.17 -1.74 -9.85
N GLY A 38 24.30 -0.43 -9.63
CA GLY A 38 25.50 0.35 -9.95
C GLY A 38 26.66 0.18 -8.95
N VAL A 39 26.42 -0.30 -7.72
CA VAL A 39 27.49 -0.53 -6.73
C VAL A 39 28.52 -1.52 -7.26
N LYS A 40 28.12 -2.55 -8.01
CA LYS A 40 29.06 -3.54 -8.59
C LYS A 40 30.05 -2.94 -9.57
N GLU A 41 29.73 -1.80 -10.18
CA GLU A 41 30.60 -1.13 -11.13
C GLU A 41 31.80 -0.44 -10.44
N VAL A 42 31.65 -0.08 -9.17
CA VAL A 42 32.66 0.66 -8.39
C VAL A 42 33.19 -0.11 -7.18
N TRP A 43 32.48 -1.13 -6.71
CA TRP A 43 32.83 -1.95 -5.56
C TRP A 43 32.43 -3.42 -5.80
N SER A 44 33.42 -4.24 -6.13
CA SER A 44 33.24 -5.66 -6.50
C SER A 44 34.07 -6.56 -5.57
N ASP A 45 33.66 -6.65 -4.31
CA ASP A 45 34.19 -7.63 -3.36
C ASP A 45 33.08 -8.53 -2.80
N LYS A 46 33.48 -9.51 -1.98
CA LYS A 46 32.57 -10.46 -1.35
C LYS A 46 31.53 -9.77 -0.46
N ALA A 47 31.90 -8.69 0.23
CA ALA A 47 30.98 -7.97 1.11
C ALA A 47 29.90 -7.24 0.29
N ALA A 48 30.27 -6.62 -0.83
CA ALA A 48 29.33 -6.00 -1.77
C ALA A 48 28.34 -7.03 -2.31
N ASP A 49 28.82 -8.21 -2.74
CA ASP A 49 27.95 -9.31 -3.21
C ASP A 49 26.97 -9.80 -2.13
N ASP A 50 27.43 -9.96 -0.89
CA ASP A 50 26.59 -10.38 0.23
C ASP A 50 25.49 -9.35 0.53
N PHE A 51 25.80 -8.05 0.47
CA PHE A 51 24.82 -6.98 0.66
C PHE A 51 23.79 -6.92 -0.48
N ILE A 52 24.25 -7.02 -1.74
CA ILE A 52 23.37 -7.03 -2.91
C ILE A 52 22.41 -8.22 -2.84
N SER A 53 22.93 -9.40 -2.50
CA SER A 53 22.13 -10.62 -2.34
C SER A 53 21.07 -10.45 -1.25
N LYS A 54 21.41 -9.87 -0.10
CA LYS A 54 20.43 -9.58 0.96
C LYS A 54 19.30 -8.67 0.48
N VAL A 55 19.63 -7.59 -0.23
CA VAL A 55 18.60 -6.66 -0.72
C VAL A 55 17.72 -7.31 -1.79
N GLN A 56 18.30 -8.12 -2.67
CA GLN A 56 17.55 -8.91 -3.65
C GLN A 56 16.60 -9.92 -2.98
N GLN A 57 17.04 -10.57 -1.89
CA GLN A 57 16.18 -11.49 -1.13
C GLN A 57 15.01 -10.75 -0.46
N SER A 58 15.25 -9.55 0.08
CA SER A 58 14.20 -8.71 0.67
C SER A 58 13.22 -8.13 -0.36
N GLN A 59 13.57 -8.12 -1.66
CA GLN A 59 12.69 -7.62 -2.73
C GLN A 59 11.32 -8.28 -2.73
N LYS A 60 11.26 -9.60 -2.46
CA LYS A 60 10.00 -10.34 -2.39
C LYS A 60 9.14 -9.91 -1.20
N GLU A 61 9.75 -9.58 -0.07
CA GLU A 61 9.04 -9.10 1.12
C GLU A 61 8.50 -7.70 0.90
N PHE A 62 9.29 -6.84 0.25
CA PHE A 62 8.87 -5.51 -0.14
C PHE A 62 7.70 -5.52 -1.14
N GLN A 63 7.70 -6.43 -2.12
CA GLN A 63 6.57 -6.63 -3.02
C GLN A 63 5.30 -7.04 -2.26
N LYS A 64 5.40 -8.03 -1.35
CA LYS A 64 4.26 -8.43 -0.51
C LYS A 64 3.72 -7.29 0.35
N PHE A 65 4.61 -6.45 0.86
CA PHE A 65 4.21 -5.28 1.63
C PHE A 65 3.44 -4.26 0.76
N SER A 66 3.93 -3.98 -0.46
CA SER A 66 3.23 -3.11 -1.41
C SER A 66 1.85 -3.67 -1.80
N GLU A 67 1.76 -4.98 -2.04
CA GLU A 67 0.49 -5.68 -2.29
C GLU A 67 -0.48 -5.59 -1.11
N ALA A 68 0.03 -5.70 0.13
CA ALA A 68 -0.79 -5.55 1.32
C ALA A 68 -1.36 -4.13 1.46
N LEU A 69 -0.56 -3.10 1.15
CA LEU A 69 -1.01 -1.70 1.15
C LEU A 69 -2.08 -1.45 0.07
N ASP A 70 -1.92 -2.03 -1.12
CA ASP A 70 -2.90 -1.97 -2.20
C ASP A 70 -4.23 -2.65 -1.79
N GLY A 71 -4.14 -3.83 -1.19
CA GLY A 71 -5.30 -4.54 -0.67
C GLY A 71 -6.04 -3.74 0.41
N LEU A 72 -5.31 -3.10 1.31
CA LEU A 72 -5.87 -2.26 2.36
C LEU A 72 -6.59 -1.03 1.80
N GLU A 73 -5.95 -0.28 0.88
CA GLU A 73 -6.58 0.86 0.20
C GLU A 73 -7.87 0.46 -0.52
N LYS A 74 -7.82 -0.61 -1.32
CA LYS A 74 -8.98 -1.11 -2.07
C LYS A 74 -10.09 -1.54 -1.12
N HIS A 75 -9.75 -2.23 -0.03
CA HIS A 75 -10.74 -2.64 0.96
C HIS A 75 -11.41 -1.43 1.62
N MET A 76 -10.64 -0.44 2.06
CA MET A 76 -11.16 0.79 2.67
C MET A 76 -12.08 1.58 1.72
N THR A 77 -11.69 1.67 0.45
CA THR A 77 -12.49 2.32 -0.60
C THR A 77 -13.79 1.57 -0.85
N ASN A 78 -13.73 0.24 -0.99
CA ASN A 78 -14.89 -0.61 -1.20
C ASN A 78 -15.86 -0.58 -0.02
N VAL A 79 -15.35 -0.60 1.21
CA VAL A 79 -16.17 -0.44 2.42
C VAL A 79 -16.87 0.91 2.36
N SER A 80 -16.15 2.01 2.10
CA SER A 80 -16.79 3.32 2.01
C SER A 80 -17.88 3.39 0.93
N ALA A 81 -17.67 2.78 -0.24
CA ALA A 81 -18.63 2.77 -1.33
C ALA A 81 -19.90 1.97 -0.99
N LYS A 82 -19.73 0.72 -0.54
CA LYS A 82 -20.86 -0.16 -0.19
C LYS A 82 -21.76 0.42 0.91
N TYR A 83 -21.16 1.11 1.88
CA TYR A 83 -21.94 1.73 2.94
C TYR A 83 -22.65 3.02 2.49
N ALA A 84 -22.08 3.79 1.55
CA ALA A 84 -22.78 4.93 0.94
C ALA A 84 -24.02 4.46 0.14
N GLU A 85 -23.89 3.36 -0.60
CA GLU A 85 -25.01 2.71 -1.30
C GLU A 85 -26.09 2.23 -0.34
N LEU A 86 -25.68 1.57 0.76
CA LEU A 86 -26.61 1.10 1.79
C LEU A 86 -27.35 2.26 2.47
N SER A 87 -26.64 3.33 2.84
CA SER A 87 -27.25 4.52 3.44
C SER A 87 -28.28 5.16 2.52
N THR A 88 -27.97 5.28 1.22
CA THR A 88 -28.89 5.81 0.21
C THR A 88 -30.13 4.92 0.08
N SER A 89 -29.94 3.60 0.05
CA SER A 89 -31.02 2.62 -0.04
C SER A 89 -31.96 2.68 1.17
N VAL A 90 -31.41 2.77 2.38
CA VAL A 90 -32.20 2.90 3.62
C VAL A 90 -33.00 4.20 3.64
N ILE A 91 -32.40 5.33 3.24
CA ILE A 91 -33.10 6.62 3.17
C ILE A 91 -34.24 6.57 2.14
N SER A 92 -34.02 5.93 0.98
CA SER A 92 -35.08 5.77 -0.01
C SER A 92 -36.22 4.86 0.47
N ALA A 93 -35.90 3.80 1.23
CA ALA A 93 -36.89 2.87 1.76
C ALA A 93 -37.74 3.46 2.91
N GLN A 94 -37.24 4.48 3.61
CA GLN A 94 -37.99 5.19 4.66
C GLN A 94 -38.92 6.29 4.12
N LYS A 95 -38.81 6.63 2.82
CA LYS A 95 -39.66 7.64 2.16
C LYS A 95 -40.93 7.03 1.54
N PHE A 96 -41.15 5.73 1.67
CA PHE A 96 -42.36 5.02 1.27
C PHE A 96 -43.06 4.40 2.47
#